data_AF-A0A382CCU1-F1
#
_entry.id   AF-A0A382CCU1-F1
#
_cell.length_a   1.000
_cell.length_b   1.000
_cell.length_c   1.000
_cell.angle_alpha   90.00
_cell.angle_beta   90.00
_cell.angle_gamma   90.00
#
_symmetry.space_group_name_H-M   'P 1'
#
loop_
_entity.id
_entity.type
_entity.pdbx_description
1 polymer ?
#
loop_
_entity_poly.entity_id
_entity_poly.type
_entity_poly.pdbx_seq_one_letter_code
_entity_poly.pdbx_strand_id
1 'polypeptide(L)'
;VRYSSVLNFILPYCNLVFSAQIVFAQSYTSGGILDPNQASYDVTYYDLDFHIDSEKQFLKGTTTVHLNILEKVDSLKFDLVNAFTVRDVKANERRVPFNHKNDALWVDIPPYIQGKSSIIQVKYDGHPPTAVNPPWDGGFTWEKDSDENPWIGMSCANEGGKVFFPCKDHPSDRADSMAISVTVPKGLSVASNGI
;
A
#
# COMPACT_ATOMS: atom_id res chain seq x y z
N VAL A 1 -25.80 63.54 24.36
CA VAL A 1 -26.34 62.17 24.56
C VAL A 1 -25.54 61.24 23.66
N ARG A 2 -24.82 60.26 24.24
CA ARG A 2 -23.79 59.45 23.57
C ARG A 2 -24.42 58.41 22.62
N TYR A 3 -23.94 58.34 21.38
CA TYR A 3 -24.16 57.20 20.47
C TYR A 3 -23.20 56.06 20.86
N SER A 4 -23.74 54.87 21.11
CA SER A 4 -22.97 53.64 21.29
C SER A 4 -23.28 52.71 20.13
N SER A 5 -22.38 52.63 19.16
CA SER A 5 -22.44 51.66 18.06
C SER A 5 -21.76 50.37 18.52
N VAL A 6 -22.54 49.30 18.71
CA VAL A 6 -22.00 47.96 19.03
C VAL A 6 -21.76 47.24 17.70
N LEU A 7 -20.50 47.07 17.33
CA LEU A 7 -20.08 46.37 16.12
C LEU A 7 -19.98 44.88 16.43
N ASN A 8 -20.98 44.10 16.02
CA ASN A 8 -20.96 42.64 16.14
C ASN A 8 -20.03 42.04 15.07
N PHE A 9 -18.83 41.63 15.48
CA PHE A 9 -17.96 40.76 14.68
C PHE A 9 -18.46 39.31 14.77
N ILE A 10 -19.13 38.84 13.72
CA ILE A 10 -19.45 37.42 13.54
C ILE A 10 -18.23 36.76 12.90
N LEU A 11 -17.45 36.01 13.69
CA LEU A 11 -16.41 35.12 13.17
C LEU A 11 -17.08 33.92 12.50
N PRO A 12 -16.77 33.58 11.22
CA PRO A 12 -17.31 32.39 10.61
C PRO A 12 -16.59 31.17 11.20
N TYR A 13 -17.35 30.33 11.90
CA TYR A 13 -16.92 28.98 12.26
C TYR A 13 -16.76 28.16 10.98
N CYS A 14 -15.54 28.07 10.46
CA CYS A 14 -15.20 27.17 9.37
C CYS A 14 -15.14 25.75 9.94
N ASN A 15 -16.26 25.01 9.90
CA ASN A 15 -16.26 23.59 10.21
C ASN A 15 -15.54 22.85 9.09
N LEU A 16 -14.27 22.53 9.32
CA LEU A 16 -13.48 21.69 8.43
C LEU A 16 -13.91 20.23 8.62
N VAL A 17 -14.93 19.80 7.86
CA VAL A 17 -15.35 18.40 7.85
C VAL A 17 -14.35 17.61 7.01
N PHE A 18 -13.40 16.94 7.67
CA PHE A 18 -12.59 15.90 7.03
C PHE A 18 -13.47 14.66 6.85
N SER A 19 -14.03 14.48 5.65
CA SER A 19 -14.65 13.21 5.28
C SER A 19 -13.56 12.26 4.82
N ALA A 20 -13.30 11.20 5.59
CA ALA A 20 -12.47 10.09 5.14
C ALA A 20 -13.25 9.36 4.04
N GLN A 21 -12.83 9.52 2.78
CA GLN A 21 -13.42 8.78 1.68
C GLN A 21 -12.98 7.32 1.77
N ILE A 22 -13.95 6.41 1.86
CA ILE A 22 -13.70 4.97 1.74
C ILE A 22 -13.29 4.69 0.29
N VAL A 23 -12.11 4.11 0.11
CA VAL A 23 -11.63 3.63 -1.19
C VAL A 23 -12.09 2.19 -1.35
N PHE A 24 -12.68 1.86 -2.50
CA PHE A 24 -13.19 0.53 -2.81
C PHE A 24 -12.24 -0.20 -3.77
N ALA A 25 -11.93 -1.47 -3.48
CA ALA A 25 -10.91 -2.20 -4.24
C ALA A 25 -11.35 -2.57 -5.67
N GLN A 26 -12.65 -2.60 -5.93
CA GLN A 26 -13.29 -2.99 -7.20
C GLN A 26 -12.95 -2.02 -8.34
N SER A 27 -12.38 -0.86 -8.01
CA SER A 27 -11.83 0.09 -8.99
C SER A 27 -10.49 -0.36 -9.60
N TYR A 28 -9.88 -1.44 -9.10
CA TYR A 28 -8.57 -1.92 -9.50
C TYR A 28 -8.63 -3.27 -10.24
N THR A 29 -7.70 -3.48 -11.17
CA THR A 29 -7.54 -4.75 -11.90
C THR A 29 -6.07 -5.06 -12.07
N SER A 30 -5.68 -6.32 -11.84
CA SER A 30 -4.31 -6.84 -12.03
C SER A 30 -4.03 -7.21 -13.49
N GLY A 31 -2.75 -7.24 -13.89
CA GLY A 31 -2.32 -7.90 -15.13
C GLY A 31 -2.63 -7.18 -16.43
N GLY A 32 -2.72 -5.84 -16.41
CA GLY A 32 -2.81 -5.02 -17.63
C GLY A 32 -1.56 -5.09 -18.53
N ILE A 33 -1.31 -4.08 -19.36
CA ILE A 33 -0.10 -4.05 -20.20
C ILE A 33 1.13 -3.90 -19.31
N LEU A 34 2.11 -4.81 -19.44
CA LEU A 34 3.37 -4.73 -18.71
C LEU A 34 4.14 -3.45 -19.08
N ASP A 35 4.44 -2.64 -18.07
CA ASP A 35 5.22 -1.42 -18.23
C ASP A 35 6.69 -1.75 -18.57
N PRO A 36 7.36 -1.03 -19.49
CA PRO A 36 8.77 -1.25 -19.78
C PRO A 36 9.68 -1.20 -18.54
N ASN A 37 9.37 -0.34 -17.56
CA ASN A 37 10.15 -0.26 -16.32
C ASN A 37 9.82 -1.39 -15.35
N GLN A 38 8.71 -2.12 -15.55
CA GLN A 38 8.45 -3.39 -14.88
C GLN A 38 9.12 -4.56 -15.60
N ALA A 39 9.26 -4.49 -16.92
CA ALA A 39 9.96 -5.50 -17.71
C ALA A 39 11.49 -5.49 -17.49
N SER A 40 12.06 -4.37 -17.03
CA SER A 40 13.49 -4.21 -16.79
C SER A 40 14.03 -4.93 -15.54
N TYR A 41 13.15 -5.55 -14.74
CA TYR A 41 13.53 -6.32 -13.56
C TYR A 41 12.68 -7.57 -13.37
N ASP A 42 13.23 -8.51 -12.61
CA ASP A 42 12.66 -9.80 -12.25
C ASP A 42 12.61 -9.93 -10.72
N VAL A 43 11.43 -10.17 -10.15
CA VAL A 43 11.28 -10.28 -8.69
C VAL A 43 11.50 -11.72 -8.26
N THR A 44 12.41 -11.93 -7.32
CA THR A 44 12.73 -13.26 -6.77
C THR A 44 12.03 -13.54 -5.45
N TYR A 45 11.92 -12.53 -4.58
CA TYR A 45 11.37 -12.72 -3.24
C TYR A 45 10.73 -11.45 -2.68
N TYR A 46 9.63 -11.64 -1.95
CA TYR A 46 9.00 -10.61 -1.13
C TYR A 46 9.08 -10.98 0.35
N ASP A 47 9.54 -10.04 1.17
CA ASP A 47 9.36 -10.09 2.62
C ASP A 47 8.39 -8.97 3.01
N LEU A 48 7.21 -9.37 3.51
CA LEU A 48 6.10 -8.50 3.83
C LEU A 48 5.92 -8.46 5.35
N ASP A 49 6.07 -7.28 5.94
CA ASP A 49 5.80 -7.03 7.37
C ASP A 49 4.68 -6.01 7.51
N PHE A 50 3.54 -6.47 8.05
CA PHE A 50 2.34 -5.67 8.23
C PHE A 50 2.01 -5.48 9.70
N HIS A 51 1.59 -4.28 10.07
CA HIS A 51 0.96 -3.98 11.34
C HIS A 51 -0.47 -3.51 11.07
N ILE A 52 -1.44 -4.25 11.59
CA ILE A 52 -2.87 -3.98 11.42
C ILE A 52 -3.42 -3.31 12.67
N ASP A 53 -4.07 -2.16 12.49
CA ASP A 53 -4.89 -1.50 13.51
C ASP A 53 -6.35 -1.64 13.08
N SER A 54 -7.05 -2.59 13.69
CA SER A 54 -8.44 -2.94 13.34
C SER A 54 -9.44 -1.87 13.73
N GLU A 55 -9.16 -1.10 14.80
CA GLU A 55 -10.05 -0.02 15.24
C GLU A 55 -10.01 1.15 14.24
N LYS A 56 -8.82 1.45 13.70
CA LYS A 56 -8.64 2.53 12.73
C LYS A 56 -8.76 2.09 11.28
N GLN A 57 -8.95 0.78 11.02
CA GLN A 57 -8.92 0.21 9.67
C GLN A 57 -7.65 0.61 8.91
N PHE A 58 -6.52 0.53 9.61
CA PHE A 58 -5.25 1.13 9.17
C PHE A 58 -4.15 0.07 9.08
N LEU A 59 -3.32 0.19 8.05
CA LEU A 59 -2.18 -0.69 7.82
C LEU A 59 -0.89 0.13 7.80
N LYS A 60 0.13 -0.36 8.50
CA LYS A 60 1.53 0.03 8.28
C LYS A 60 2.25 -1.15 7.69
N GLY A 61 2.97 -0.92 6.60
CA GLY A 61 3.68 -1.96 5.87
C GLY A 61 5.16 -1.63 5.68
N THR A 62 5.98 -2.66 5.77
CA THR A 62 7.32 -2.69 5.17
C THR A 62 7.37 -3.82 4.18
N THR A 63 7.61 -3.49 2.91
CA THR A 63 7.82 -4.48 1.85
C THR A 63 9.28 -4.44 1.44
N THR A 64 9.96 -5.58 1.56
CA THR A 64 11.32 -5.75 1.06
C THR A 64 11.27 -6.66 -0.17
N VAL A 65 11.63 -6.10 -1.32
CA VAL A 65 11.63 -6.77 -2.62
C VAL A 65 13.06 -7.14 -2.99
N HIS A 66 13.31 -8.42 -3.20
CA HIS A 66 14.56 -8.91 -3.78
C HIS A 66 14.33 -9.12 -5.28
N LEU A 67 15.15 -8.47 -6.10
CA LEU A 67 14.98 -8.48 -7.55
C LEU A 67 16.31 -8.48 -8.29
N ASN A 68 16.28 -8.90 -9.54
CA ASN A 68 17.38 -8.78 -10.48
C ASN A 68 17.06 -7.69 -11.50
N ILE A 69 17.97 -6.74 -11.69
CA ILE A 69 17.86 -5.74 -12.76
C ILE A 69 18.39 -6.37 -14.04
N LEU A 70 17.51 -6.55 -15.04
CA LEU A 70 17.79 -7.23 -16.30
C LEU A 70 18.39 -6.28 -17.34
N GLU A 71 17.95 -5.02 -17.32
CA GLU A 71 18.36 -3.98 -18.27
C GLU A 71 18.66 -2.67 -17.56
N LYS A 72 19.47 -1.82 -18.19
CA LYS A 72 19.80 -0.51 -17.62
C LYS A 72 18.54 0.35 -17.54
N VAL A 73 18.19 0.81 -16.34
CA VAL A 73 16.97 1.59 -16.10
C VAL A 73 17.17 2.68 -15.04
N ASP A 74 16.66 3.89 -15.25
CA ASP A 74 16.84 4.97 -14.27
C ASP A 74 15.85 4.90 -13.10
N SER A 75 14.75 4.15 -13.25
CA SER A 75 13.75 3.94 -12.19
C SER A 75 13.00 2.61 -12.32
N LEU A 76 12.65 2.00 -11.19
CA LEU A 76 11.72 0.87 -11.15
C LEU A 76 10.32 1.37 -10.89
N LYS A 77 9.34 0.70 -11.47
CA LYS A 77 7.93 0.93 -11.21
C LYS A 77 7.34 -0.24 -10.42
N PHE A 78 6.71 0.05 -9.29
CA PHE A 78 5.85 -0.87 -8.55
C PHE A 78 4.41 -0.35 -8.58
N ASP A 79 3.45 -1.26 -8.63
CA ASP A 79 2.04 -0.94 -8.47
C ASP A 79 1.71 -0.83 -6.98
N LEU A 80 1.09 0.27 -6.58
CA LEU A 80 0.63 0.49 -5.20
C LEU A 80 -0.46 1.55 -5.23
N VAL A 81 -1.64 1.22 -4.70
CA VAL A 81 -2.78 2.17 -4.68
C VAL A 81 -2.46 3.45 -3.91
N ASN A 82 -3.01 4.59 -4.33
CA ASN A 82 -2.84 5.90 -3.67
C ASN A 82 -3.48 5.97 -2.28
N ALA A 83 -4.22 4.93 -1.88
CA ALA A 83 -4.74 4.79 -0.52
C ALA A 83 -3.60 4.70 0.54
N PHE A 84 -2.38 4.36 0.10
CA PHE A 84 -1.18 4.37 0.91
C PHE A 84 -0.33 5.61 0.69
N THR A 85 0.31 6.07 1.76
CA THR A 85 1.40 7.05 1.71
C THR A 85 2.72 6.32 1.85
N VAL A 86 3.59 6.40 0.84
CA VAL A 86 4.97 5.90 0.93
C VAL A 86 5.81 6.88 1.75
N ARG A 87 6.44 6.39 2.81
CA ARG A 87 7.22 7.17 3.79
C ARG A 87 8.71 7.14 3.51
N ASP A 88 9.22 5.99 3.09
CA ASP A 88 10.64 5.78 2.83
C ASP A 88 10.85 4.70 1.79
N VAL A 89 11.86 4.89 0.94
CA VAL A 89 12.33 3.86 0.01
C VAL A 89 13.85 3.78 0.12
N LYS A 90 14.35 2.55 0.25
CA LYS A 90 15.78 2.25 0.24
C LYS A 90 16.10 1.24 -0.83
N ALA A 91 17.20 1.46 -1.55
CA ALA A 91 17.81 0.49 -2.44
C ALA A 91 19.17 0.09 -1.84
N ASN A 92 19.36 -1.21 -1.56
CA ASN A 92 20.54 -1.75 -0.89
C ASN A 92 20.93 -0.92 0.36
N GLU A 93 19.96 -0.75 1.27
CA GLU A 93 20.06 0.00 2.54
C GLU A 93 20.23 1.53 2.42
N ARG A 94 20.41 2.07 1.21
CA ARG A 94 20.56 3.50 0.97
C ARG A 94 19.24 4.12 0.55
N ARG A 95 18.88 5.24 1.18
CA ARG A 95 17.67 5.99 0.80
C ARG A 95 17.78 6.47 -0.64
N VAL A 96 16.69 6.30 -1.40
CA VAL A 96 16.59 6.76 -2.79
C VAL A 96 15.36 7.64 -2.96
N PRO A 97 15.37 8.59 -3.92
CA PRO A 97 14.17 9.32 -4.29
C PRO A 97 13.10 8.37 -4.81
N PHE A 98 11.84 8.74 -4.58
CA PHE A 98 10.69 8.05 -5.11
C PHE A 98 9.56 9.03 -5.38
N ASN A 99 8.61 8.62 -6.22
CA ASN A 99 7.38 9.34 -6.47
C ASN A 99 6.21 8.35 -6.52
N HIS A 100 5.22 8.55 -5.65
CA HIS A 100 4.01 7.74 -5.61
C HIS A 100 2.81 8.59 -6.03
N LYS A 101 2.22 8.25 -7.18
CA LYS A 101 1.02 8.91 -7.72
C LYS A 101 0.33 8.00 -8.72
N ASN A 102 -0.96 8.21 -8.95
CA ASN A 102 -1.74 7.47 -9.95
C ASN A 102 -1.59 5.94 -9.79
N ASP A 103 -1.60 5.46 -8.55
CA ASP A 103 -1.51 4.05 -8.18
C ASP A 103 -0.19 3.37 -8.60
N ALA A 104 0.86 4.17 -8.85
CA ALA A 104 2.19 3.72 -9.23
C ALA A 104 3.28 4.37 -8.36
N LEU A 105 4.14 3.54 -7.79
CA LEU A 105 5.35 3.92 -7.08
C LEU A 105 6.55 3.82 -8.01
N TRP A 106 7.15 4.96 -8.31
CA TRP A 106 8.39 5.07 -9.07
C TRP A 106 9.55 5.24 -8.10
N VAL A 107 10.58 4.40 -8.24
CA VAL A 107 11.77 4.37 -7.37
C VAL A 107 13.00 4.62 -8.23
N ASP A 108 13.75 5.68 -7.93
CA ASP A 108 14.96 6.00 -8.68
C ASP A 108 16.07 4.97 -8.40
N ILE A 109 16.75 4.52 -9.46
CA ILE A 109 17.83 3.53 -9.40
C ILE A 109 19.16 4.18 -9.80
N PRO A 110 20.04 4.45 -8.82
CA PRO A 110 21.39 4.91 -9.11
C PRO A 110 22.20 3.92 -9.96
N PRO A 111 23.12 4.40 -10.82
CA PRO A 111 23.92 3.56 -11.70
C PRO A 111 24.72 2.45 -11.00
N TYR A 112 25.11 2.63 -9.72
CA TYR A 112 25.91 1.65 -8.98
C TYR A 112 25.13 0.38 -8.55
N ILE A 113 23.81 0.39 -8.70
CA ILE A 113 22.90 -0.72 -8.35
C ILE A 113 22.59 -1.61 -9.57
N GLN A 114 22.86 -1.11 -10.79
CA GLN A 114 22.57 -1.79 -12.05
C GLN A 114 23.29 -3.15 -12.19
N GLY A 115 22.62 -4.12 -12.83
CA GLY A 115 23.20 -5.42 -13.18
C GLY A 115 23.53 -6.33 -11.99
N LYS A 116 22.86 -6.12 -10.84
CA LYS A 116 23.03 -6.90 -9.61
C LYS A 116 21.69 -7.33 -9.04
N SER A 117 21.72 -8.40 -8.25
CA SER A 117 20.67 -8.65 -7.28
C SER A 117 20.59 -7.45 -6.34
N SER A 118 19.39 -6.92 -6.17
CA SER A 118 19.11 -5.68 -5.47
C SER A 118 17.94 -5.85 -4.52
N ILE A 119 18.01 -5.13 -3.41
CA ILE A 119 16.99 -5.13 -2.38
C ILE A 119 16.34 -3.75 -2.35
N ILE A 120 15.04 -3.68 -2.62
CA ILE A 120 14.23 -2.47 -2.51
C ILE A 120 13.34 -2.62 -1.28
N GLN A 121 13.55 -1.77 -0.28
CA GLN A 121 12.69 -1.71 0.90
C GLN A 121 11.78 -0.48 0.80
N VAL A 122 10.47 -0.69 0.93
CA VAL A 122 9.45 0.36 0.91
C VAL A 122 8.71 0.36 2.24
N LYS A 123 8.67 1.50 2.91
CA LYS A 123 7.85 1.74 4.10
C LYS A 123 6.65 2.60 3.74
N TYR A 124 5.46 2.17 4.11
CA TYR A 124 4.22 2.84 3.74
C TYR A 124 3.15 2.62 4.79
N ASP A 125 2.13 3.48 4.79
CA ASP A 125 0.99 3.36 5.68
C ASP A 125 -0.24 4.04 5.10
N GLY A 126 -1.43 3.57 5.50
CA GLY A 126 -2.68 4.09 4.95
C GLY A 126 -3.90 3.27 5.33
N HIS A 127 -5.05 3.70 4.78
CA HIS A 127 -6.31 2.98 4.90
C HIS A 127 -6.49 2.18 3.60
N PRO A 128 -6.29 0.85 3.64
CA PRO A 128 -6.34 0.09 2.41
C PRO A 128 -7.77 0.03 1.84
N PRO A 129 -7.92 -0.22 0.53
CA PRO A 129 -9.23 -0.32 -0.09
C PRO A 129 -10.09 -1.41 0.57
N THR A 130 -11.35 -1.06 0.84
CA THR A 130 -12.32 -1.95 1.50
C THR A 130 -13.03 -2.83 0.47
N ALA A 131 -13.32 -4.07 0.86
CA ALA A 131 -14.14 -5.00 0.10
C ALA A 131 -15.62 -4.63 0.17
N VAL A 132 -16.31 -4.61 -0.98
CA VAL A 132 -17.75 -4.31 -1.05
C VAL A 132 -18.58 -5.56 -0.74
N ASN A 133 -18.16 -6.72 -1.24
CA ASN A 133 -18.89 -7.99 -1.10
C ASN A 133 -17.90 -9.17 -1.03
N PRO A 134 -17.18 -9.33 0.10
CA PRO A 134 -16.19 -10.39 0.26
C PRO A 134 -16.86 -11.79 0.23
N PRO A 135 -16.21 -12.83 -0.33
CA PRO A 135 -14.87 -12.81 -0.94
C PRO A 135 -14.88 -12.52 -2.45
N TRP A 136 -16.05 -12.24 -3.06
CA TRP A 136 -16.20 -12.12 -4.52
C TRP A 136 -15.68 -10.79 -5.06
N ASP A 137 -15.81 -9.73 -4.26
CA ASP A 137 -15.29 -8.41 -4.53
C ASP A 137 -14.17 -8.11 -3.52
N GLY A 138 -12.93 -7.95 -3.99
CA GLY A 138 -11.73 -7.93 -3.15
C GLY A 138 -11.54 -6.64 -2.34
N GLY A 139 -10.44 -6.57 -1.59
CA GLY A 139 -10.12 -5.54 -0.60
C GLY A 139 -9.99 -6.11 0.81
N PHE A 140 -9.81 -5.20 1.77
CA PHE A 140 -9.91 -5.53 3.19
C PHE A 140 -11.36 -5.63 3.64
N THR A 141 -11.68 -6.66 4.40
CA THR A 141 -12.91 -6.78 5.19
C THR A 141 -12.61 -6.34 6.60
N TRP A 142 -13.43 -5.43 7.15
CA TRP A 142 -13.33 -4.92 8.51
C TRP A 142 -14.64 -5.16 9.24
N GLU A 143 -14.78 -6.33 9.85
CA GLU A 143 -16.01 -6.76 10.52
C GLU A 143 -15.74 -7.16 11.97
N LYS A 144 -16.77 -7.67 12.63
CA LYS A 144 -16.67 -8.33 13.92
C LYS A 144 -17.25 -9.72 13.86
N ASP A 145 -16.71 -10.62 14.67
CA ASP A 145 -17.31 -11.94 14.89
C ASP A 145 -18.56 -11.87 15.80
N SER A 146 -19.17 -13.03 16.06
CA SER A 146 -20.35 -13.13 16.94
C SER A 146 -20.10 -12.72 18.39
N ASP A 147 -18.85 -12.68 18.81
CA ASP A 147 -18.41 -12.30 20.16
C ASP A 147 -17.91 -10.84 20.21
N GLU A 148 -18.16 -10.06 19.14
CA GLU A 148 -17.75 -8.66 18.96
C GLU A 148 -16.23 -8.43 18.85
N ASN A 149 -15.44 -9.48 18.62
CA ASN A 149 -14.00 -9.33 18.36
C ASN A 149 -13.75 -8.88 16.92
N PRO A 150 -12.70 -8.09 16.65
CA PRO A 150 -12.36 -7.70 15.28
C PRO A 150 -12.08 -8.90 14.37
N TRP A 151 -12.73 -8.92 13.21
CA TRP A 151 -12.52 -9.88 12.14
C TRP A 151 -12.01 -9.16 10.88
N ILE A 152 -10.80 -9.52 10.44
CA ILE A 152 -10.13 -8.87 9.31
C ILE A 152 -9.85 -9.91 8.22
N GLY A 153 -10.33 -9.62 7.01
CA GLY A 153 -10.10 -10.44 5.82
C GLY A 153 -9.37 -9.67 4.73
N MET A 154 -8.68 -10.39 3.85
CA MET A 154 -8.07 -9.86 2.63
C MET A 154 -8.43 -10.76 1.45
N SER A 155 -9.00 -10.18 0.41
CA SER A 155 -9.26 -10.86 -0.87
C SER A 155 -8.72 -9.98 -1.99
N CYS A 156 -7.92 -10.50 -2.93
CA CYS A 156 -7.29 -9.65 -3.96
C CYS A 156 -7.11 -10.39 -5.30
N ALA A 157 -7.94 -11.38 -5.59
CA ALA A 157 -7.77 -12.25 -6.75
C ALA A 157 -7.86 -11.48 -8.07
N ASN A 158 -8.72 -10.46 -8.15
CA ASN A 158 -8.91 -9.65 -9.36
C ASN A 158 -8.10 -8.34 -9.31
N GLU A 159 -8.03 -7.75 -8.12
CA GLU A 159 -7.46 -6.42 -7.89
C GLU A 159 -5.94 -6.43 -7.86
N GLY A 160 -5.35 -7.57 -7.47
CA GLY A 160 -3.91 -7.78 -7.38
C GLY A 160 -3.29 -7.34 -6.06
N GLY A 161 -1.98 -7.58 -5.91
CA GLY A 161 -1.25 -7.29 -4.68
C GLY A 161 -1.20 -5.80 -4.30
N LYS A 162 -1.32 -4.92 -5.31
CA LYS A 162 -1.22 -3.46 -5.17
C LYS A 162 -2.18 -2.84 -4.17
N VAL A 163 -3.26 -3.53 -3.81
CA VAL A 163 -4.26 -3.06 -2.83
C VAL A 163 -3.77 -3.18 -1.38
N PHE A 164 -2.65 -3.86 -1.13
CA PHE A 164 -2.08 -3.97 0.23
C PHE A 164 -0.56 -3.91 0.31
N PHE A 165 0.18 -4.08 -0.79
CA PHE A 165 1.64 -3.89 -0.81
C PHE A 165 2.18 -3.49 -2.20
N PRO A 166 3.32 -2.77 -2.27
CA PRO A 166 3.97 -2.45 -3.54
C PRO A 166 4.50 -3.71 -4.21
N CYS A 167 4.06 -3.98 -5.43
CA CYS A 167 4.46 -5.18 -6.17
C CYS A 167 4.57 -4.92 -7.67
N LYS A 168 5.19 -5.85 -8.41
CA LYS A 168 4.99 -5.97 -9.85
C LYS A 168 3.70 -6.77 -10.07
N ASP A 169 2.58 -6.07 -10.27
CA ASP A 169 1.24 -6.68 -10.31
C ASP A 169 0.88 -7.16 -11.72
N HIS A 170 1.69 -8.09 -12.23
CA HIS A 170 1.52 -8.66 -13.57
C HIS A 170 1.80 -10.17 -13.57
N PRO A 171 0.91 -11.00 -14.16
CA PRO A 171 1.00 -12.46 -14.07
C PRO A 171 2.22 -13.07 -14.78
N SER A 172 2.91 -12.31 -15.62
CA SER A 172 4.13 -12.77 -16.29
C SER A 172 5.35 -12.84 -15.38
N ASP A 173 5.31 -12.22 -14.20
CA ASP A 173 6.39 -12.26 -13.22
C ASP A 173 5.87 -12.81 -11.91
N ARG A 174 6.26 -14.04 -11.62
CA ARG A 174 5.91 -14.74 -10.39
C ARG A 174 7.17 -14.80 -9.54
N ALA A 175 7.13 -14.13 -8.39
CA ALA A 175 8.18 -14.29 -7.39
C ALA A 175 8.35 -15.75 -6.97
N ASP A 176 9.60 -16.19 -6.82
CA ASP A 176 9.93 -17.57 -6.45
C ASP A 176 9.36 -17.94 -5.08
N SER A 177 9.36 -16.99 -4.15
CA SER A 177 8.86 -17.19 -2.79
C SER A 177 8.46 -15.87 -2.12
N MET A 178 7.79 -15.97 -0.96
CA MET A 178 7.50 -14.83 -0.10
C MET A 178 7.43 -15.24 1.37
N ALA A 179 7.72 -14.30 2.27
CA ALA A 179 7.35 -14.37 3.68
C ALA A 179 6.33 -13.27 4.02
N ILE A 180 5.42 -13.61 4.93
CA ILE A 180 4.38 -12.71 5.40
C ILE A 180 4.40 -12.73 6.93
N SER A 181 4.79 -11.61 7.51
CA SER A 181 4.73 -11.34 8.94
C SER A 181 3.60 -10.34 9.20
N VAL A 182 2.72 -10.66 10.15
CA VAL A 182 1.59 -9.80 10.49
C VAL A 182 1.53 -9.60 12.00
N THR A 183 1.65 -8.35 12.42
CA THR A 183 1.39 -7.90 13.78
C THR A 183 -0.07 -7.47 13.90
N VAL A 184 -0.80 -8.10 14.82
CA VAL A 184 -2.21 -7.82 15.11
C VAL A 184 -2.42 -7.42 16.57
N PRO A 185 -3.54 -6.77 16.91
CA PRO A 185 -3.95 -6.54 18.28
C PRO A 185 -3.91 -7.82 19.13
N LYS A 186 -3.59 -7.64 20.42
CA LYS A 186 -3.52 -8.75 21.37
C LYS A 186 -4.86 -9.49 21.42
N GLY A 187 -4.80 -10.82 21.36
CA GLY A 187 -5.98 -11.68 21.39
C GLY A 187 -6.47 -12.12 20.02
N LEU A 188 -5.95 -11.53 18.93
CA LEU A 188 -6.21 -12.00 17.57
C LEU A 188 -5.13 -12.99 17.13
N SER A 189 -5.51 -13.86 16.20
CA SER A 189 -4.61 -14.78 15.50
C SER A 189 -4.63 -14.49 14.01
N VAL A 190 -3.56 -14.85 13.30
CA VAL A 190 -3.43 -14.63 11.86
C VAL A 190 -3.32 -15.97 11.15
N ALA A 191 -4.05 -16.10 10.06
CA ALA A 191 -3.88 -17.16 9.07
C ALA A 191 -3.50 -16.52 7.73
N SER A 192 -2.50 -17.06 7.06
CA SER A 192 -1.99 -16.55 5.77
C SER A 192 -1.57 -17.72 4.88
N ASN A 193 -1.39 -17.45 3.59
CA ASN A 193 -0.76 -18.40 2.69
C ASN A 193 0.71 -18.58 3.06
N GLY A 194 1.15 -19.83 3.20
CA GLY A 194 2.49 -20.18 3.67
C GLY A 194 2.46 -21.52 4.41
N ILE A 195 3.64 -22.03 4.77
CA ILE A 195 3.83 -23.28 5.53
C ILE A 195 4.42 -22.94 6.90
#